data_AF-A0A016V1C5-F1
#
_entry.id   AF-A0A016V1C5-F1
#
_cell.length_a   1.000
_cell.length_b   1.000
_cell.length_c   1.000
_cell.angle_alpha   90.00
_cell.angle_beta   90.00
_cell.angle_gamma   90.00
#
_symmetry.space_group_name_H-M   'P 1'
#
loop_
_entity.id
_entity.type
_entity.pdbx_description
1 polymer ?
#
loop_
_entity_poly.entity_id
_entity_poly.type
_entity_poly.pdbx_seq_one_letter_code
_entity_poly.pdbx_strand_id
1 'polypeptide(L)'
;MTHTHATVVTGTPVGPVIQKMWDEEREHLDTMEKLAAKHNVRHTILAPIFGGAAYVLGLTSALLGKEGAMACTIAVEELIGQHYNNQLKELLADDPEAHKELLEKITKMRDDELHHHELGIKYDGLKSTRSVVHVSYRYHCVQRDIITILYIDEFTCTYVLIEMKDRFFASISFHA
;
A
#
# COMPACT_ATOMS: atom_id res chain seq x y z
N MET A 1 28.31 1.57 -24.22
CA MET A 1 26.96 1.27 -24.73
C MET A 1 26.17 0.76 -23.54
N THR A 2 25.31 1.59 -22.99
CA THR A 2 24.49 1.29 -21.81
C THR A 2 23.38 0.34 -22.22
N HIS A 3 23.44 -0.91 -21.76
CA HIS A 3 22.31 -1.82 -21.82
C HIS A 3 21.25 -1.32 -20.83
N THR A 4 20.35 -0.46 -21.32
CA THR A 4 19.12 -0.14 -20.60
C THR A 4 18.26 -1.41 -20.67
N HIS A 5 18.31 -2.21 -19.61
CA HIS A 5 17.38 -3.32 -19.44
C HIS A 5 15.99 -2.71 -19.23
N ALA A 6 15.26 -2.47 -20.31
CA ALA A 6 13.84 -2.20 -20.23
C ALA A 6 13.18 -3.44 -19.64
N THR A 7 12.87 -3.31 -18.37
CA THR A 7 12.27 -4.30 -17.48
C THR A 7 10.76 -4.43 -17.84
N VAL A 8 10.18 -5.63 -17.69
CA VAL A 8 8.84 -6.11 -18.09
C VAL A 8 7.71 -5.09 -17.88
N VAL A 9 7.73 -4.33 -16.79
CA VAL A 9 6.69 -3.34 -16.46
C VAL A 9 7.19 -1.92 -16.73
N THR A 10 8.44 -1.59 -16.37
CA THR A 10 8.95 -0.21 -16.51
C THR A 10 9.21 0.20 -17.95
N GLY A 11 9.44 -0.77 -18.86
CA GLY A 11 9.52 -0.54 -20.30
C GLY A 11 8.17 -0.31 -20.99
N THR A 12 7.06 -0.33 -20.25
CA THR A 12 5.70 -0.18 -20.79
C THR A 12 5.12 1.20 -20.47
N PRO A 13 3.99 1.59 -21.09
CA PRO A 13 3.28 2.83 -20.73
C PRO A 13 2.82 2.91 -19.26
N VAL A 14 2.83 1.80 -18.51
CA VAL A 14 2.46 1.79 -17.08
C VAL A 14 3.63 2.18 -16.17
N GLY A 15 4.87 2.09 -16.64
CA GLY A 15 6.07 2.40 -15.84
C GLY A 15 6.01 3.78 -15.16
N PRO A 16 5.74 4.88 -15.91
CA PRO A 16 5.60 6.20 -15.32
C PRO A 16 4.45 6.33 -14.31
N VAL A 17 3.39 5.53 -14.47
CA VAL A 17 2.23 5.52 -13.56
C VAL A 17 2.63 4.89 -12.23
N ILE A 18 3.27 3.72 -12.29
CA ILE A 18 3.80 3.04 -11.10
C ILE A 18 4.83 3.92 -10.37
N GLN A 19 5.70 4.61 -11.10
CA GLN A 19 6.65 5.54 -10.48
C GLN A 19 5.94 6.68 -9.73
N LYS A 20 4.90 7.25 -10.32
CA LYS A 20 4.10 8.30 -9.67
C LYS A 20 3.39 7.78 -8.42
N MET A 21 2.81 6.59 -8.47
CA MET A 21 2.20 5.94 -7.30
C MET A 21 3.23 5.71 -6.20
N TRP A 22 4.45 5.32 -6.57
CA TRP A 22 5.53 5.14 -5.61
C TRP A 22 5.98 6.46 -4.97
N ASP A 23 6.07 7.53 -5.74
CA ASP A 23 6.42 8.86 -5.21
C ASP A 23 5.35 9.36 -4.22
N GLU A 24 4.07 9.15 -4.52
CA GLU A 24 2.95 9.44 -3.61
C GLU A 24 3.01 8.60 -2.34
N GLU A 25 3.35 7.31 -2.46
CA GLU A 25 3.52 6.42 -1.30
C GLU A 25 4.68 6.84 -0.39
N ARG A 26 5.76 7.37 -0.96
CA ARG A 26 6.87 7.91 -0.16
C ARG A 26 6.45 9.15 0.63
N GLU A 27 5.56 9.99 0.09
CA GLU A 27 4.97 11.10 0.83
C GLU A 27 4.07 10.60 1.97
N HIS A 28 3.33 9.50 1.74
CA HIS A 28 2.51 8.85 2.75
C HIS A 28 3.37 8.31 3.89
N LEU A 29 4.44 7.59 3.58
CA LEU A 29 5.39 7.07 4.56
C LEU A 29 6.04 8.19 5.39
N ASP A 30 6.53 9.26 4.75
CA ASP A 30 7.12 10.42 5.44
C ASP A 30 6.08 11.11 6.36
N THR A 31 4.82 11.19 5.94
CA THR A 31 3.73 11.70 6.79
C THR A 31 3.54 10.83 8.03
N MET A 32 3.54 9.51 7.87
CA MET A 32 3.36 8.58 8.98
C MET A 32 4.56 8.55 9.92
N GLU A 33 5.79 8.61 9.41
CA GLU A 33 7.00 8.72 10.22
C GLU A 33 6.96 9.98 11.10
N LYS A 34 6.53 11.12 10.53
CA LYS A 34 6.34 12.37 11.29
C LYS A 34 5.29 12.24 12.38
N LEU A 35 4.16 11.58 12.09
CA LEU A 35 3.11 11.33 13.08
C LEU A 35 3.60 10.38 14.17
N ALA A 36 4.29 9.29 13.81
CA ALA A 36 4.85 8.32 14.75
C ALA A 36 5.84 9.00 15.70
N ALA A 37 6.72 9.85 15.17
CA ALA A 37 7.66 10.64 15.96
C ALA A 37 6.95 11.64 16.87
N LYS A 38 5.95 12.39 16.36
CA LYS A 38 5.16 13.36 17.14
C LYS A 38 4.47 12.71 18.35
N HIS A 39 4.00 11.48 18.20
CA HIS A 39 3.24 10.75 19.21
C HIS A 39 4.04 9.70 19.98
N ASN A 40 5.36 9.61 19.77
CA ASN A 40 6.26 8.61 20.38
C ASN A 40 5.78 7.16 20.17
N VAL A 41 5.21 6.87 19.01
CA VAL A 41 4.76 5.52 18.66
C VAL A 41 5.98 4.64 18.41
N ARG A 42 6.00 3.44 19.00
CA ARG A 42 7.06 2.47 18.79
C ARG A 42 6.73 1.60 17.58
N HIS A 43 7.63 1.57 16.60
CA HIS A 43 7.54 0.62 15.50
C HIS A 43 7.65 -0.82 16.01
N THR A 44 6.93 -1.72 15.35
CA THR A 44 7.04 -3.16 15.62
C THR A 44 8.39 -3.70 15.15
N ILE A 45 8.98 -4.62 15.93
CA ILE A 45 10.23 -5.31 15.56
C ILE A 45 10.08 -6.18 14.30
N LEU A 46 8.84 -6.46 13.88
CA LEU A 46 8.51 -7.29 12.74
C LEU A 46 8.42 -6.50 11.42
N ALA A 47 8.47 -5.17 11.47
CA ALA A 47 8.39 -4.31 10.29
C ALA A 47 9.40 -4.73 9.17
N PRO A 48 10.67 -5.05 9.47
CA PRO A 48 11.61 -5.50 8.45
C PRO A 48 11.20 -6.81 7.74
N ILE A 49 10.54 -7.72 8.46
CA ILE A 49 10.07 -9.00 7.90
C ILE A 49 8.92 -8.74 6.93
N PHE A 50 7.97 -7.90 7.34
CA PHE A 50 6.83 -7.53 6.51
C PHE A 50 7.24 -6.74 5.27
N GLY A 51 8.16 -5.77 5.43
CA GLY A 51 8.74 -5.03 4.30
C GLY A 51 9.45 -5.95 3.30
N GLY A 52 10.19 -6.96 3.79
CA GLY A 52 10.79 -7.99 2.92
C GLY A 52 9.78 -8.83 2.16
N ALA A 53 8.70 -9.26 2.83
CA ALA A 53 7.62 -10.00 2.18
C ALA A 53 6.91 -9.17 1.10
N ALA A 54 6.66 -7.89 1.37
CA ALA A 54 6.02 -6.98 0.42
C ALA A 54 6.91 -6.69 -0.80
N TYR A 55 8.23 -6.54 -0.59
CA TYR A 55 9.19 -6.43 -1.69
C TYR A 55 9.13 -7.64 -2.62
N VAL A 56 9.14 -8.86 -2.07
CA VAL A 56 9.03 -10.11 -2.84
C VAL A 56 7.69 -10.18 -3.58
N LEU A 57 6.60 -9.76 -2.94
CA LEU A 57 5.28 -9.71 -3.59
C LEU A 57 5.27 -8.76 -4.79
N GLY A 58 5.87 -7.57 -4.68
CA GLY A 58 5.94 -6.63 -5.81
C GLY A 58 6.83 -7.13 -6.94
N LEU A 59 7.98 -7.74 -6.61
CA LEU A 59 8.86 -8.32 -7.62
C LEU A 59 8.15 -9.45 -8.38
N THR A 60 7.50 -10.36 -7.65
CA THR A 60 6.80 -11.50 -8.26
C THR A 60 5.58 -11.08 -9.06
N SER A 61 4.81 -10.09 -8.61
CA SER A 61 3.66 -9.57 -9.36
C SER A 61 4.07 -8.93 -10.67
N ALA A 62 5.22 -8.26 -10.69
CA ALA A 62 5.70 -7.58 -11.88
C ALA A 62 6.40 -8.53 -12.87
N LEU A 63 6.98 -9.63 -12.40
CA LEU A 63 7.36 -10.76 -13.26
C LEU A 63 6.17 -11.42 -13.97
N LEU A 64 4.96 -11.31 -13.42
CA LEU A 64 3.71 -11.75 -14.09
C LEU A 64 3.22 -10.73 -15.13
N GLY A 65 3.96 -9.65 -15.37
CA GLY A 65 3.63 -8.60 -16.33
C GLY A 65 2.73 -7.51 -15.76
N LYS A 66 2.34 -6.59 -16.63
CA LYS A 66 1.50 -5.42 -16.30
C LYS A 66 0.22 -5.84 -15.59
N GLU A 67 -0.51 -6.81 -16.12
CA GLU A 67 -1.77 -7.28 -15.54
C GLU A 67 -1.56 -7.86 -14.13
N GLY A 68 -0.47 -8.60 -13.90
CA GLY A 68 -0.13 -9.16 -12.59
C GLY A 68 0.20 -8.08 -11.55
N ALA A 69 1.05 -7.12 -11.92
CA ALA A 69 1.41 -5.99 -11.07
C ALA A 69 0.16 -5.18 -10.67
N MET A 70 -0.65 -4.77 -11.66
CA MET A 70 -1.85 -3.98 -11.40
C MET A 70 -2.93 -4.77 -10.63
N ALA A 71 -3.03 -6.10 -10.80
CA ALA A 71 -3.94 -6.92 -9.99
C ALA A 71 -3.54 -6.92 -8.51
N CYS A 72 -2.23 -6.99 -8.23
CA CYS A 72 -1.74 -6.92 -6.86
C CYS A 72 -1.92 -5.51 -6.28
N THR A 73 -1.70 -4.45 -7.08
CA THR A 73 -2.04 -3.07 -6.71
C THR A 73 -3.51 -2.97 -6.28
N ILE A 74 -4.47 -3.41 -7.10
CA ILE A 74 -5.91 -3.39 -6.74
C ILE A 74 -6.14 -3.99 -5.36
N ALA A 75 -5.57 -5.16 -5.07
CA ALA A 75 -5.78 -5.86 -3.80
C ALA A 75 -5.15 -5.12 -2.61
N VAL A 76 -3.96 -4.54 -2.77
CA VAL A 76 -3.27 -3.78 -1.72
C VAL A 76 -4.01 -2.47 -1.43
N GLU A 77 -4.39 -1.72 -2.47
CA GLU A 77 -5.06 -0.43 -2.30
C GLU A 77 -6.47 -0.57 -1.72
N GLU A 78 -7.19 -1.64 -2.07
CA GLU A 78 -8.49 -1.93 -1.45
C GLU A 78 -8.34 -2.15 0.07
N LEU A 79 -7.30 -2.88 0.48
CA LEU A 79 -7.05 -3.20 1.89
C LEU A 79 -6.68 -1.95 2.71
N ILE A 80 -5.79 -1.12 2.16
CA ILE A 80 -5.31 0.10 2.81
C ILE A 80 -6.41 1.17 2.82
N GLY A 81 -7.13 1.35 1.71
CA GLY A 81 -8.28 2.25 1.65
C GLY A 81 -9.37 1.87 2.67
N GLN A 82 -9.57 0.58 2.95
CA GLN A 82 -10.47 0.14 4.02
C GLN A 82 -9.95 0.50 5.42
N HIS A 83 -8.64 0.43 5.68
CA HIS A 83 -8.05 0.87 6.95
C HIS A 83 -8.30 2.36 7.18
N TYR A 84 -7.99 3.21 6.20
CA TYR A 84 -8.23 4.64 6.34
C TYR A 84 -9.72 4.96 6.54
N ASN A 85 -10.62 4.27 5.83
CA ASN A 85 -12.06 4.45 6.03
C ASN A 85 -12.52 4.09 7.44
N ASN A 86 -11.92 3.09 8.09
CA ASN A 86 -12.23 2.74 9.47
C ASN A 86 -11.67 3.81 10.44
N GLN A 87 -10.42 4.22 10.27
CA GLN A 87 -9.81 5.29 11.06
C GLN A 87 -10.60 6.59 10.99
N LEU A 88 -11.05 6.99 9.79
CA LEU A 88 -11.89 8.19 9.63
C LEU A 88 -13.19 8.07 10.43
N LYS A 89 -13.85 6.90 10.44
CA LYS A 89 -15.07 6.69 11.22
C LYS A 89 -14.80 6.79 12.72
N GLU A 90 -13.70 6.24 13.20
CA GLU A 90 -13.33 6.28 14.61
C GLU A 90 -13.02 7.69 15.08
N LEU A 91 -12.19 8.43 14.32
CA LEU A 91 -11.83 9.81 14.62
C LEU A 91 -13.05 10.75 14.57
N LEU A 92 -13.97 10.53 13.63
CA LEU A 92 -15.23 11.28 13.54
C LEU A 92 -16.20 10.96 14.69
N ALA A 93 -16.16 9.74 15.24
CA ALA A 93 -17.01 9.34 16.35
C ALA A 93 -16.48 9.82 17.71
N ASP A 94 -15.16 10.02 17.82
CA ASP A 94 -14.49 10.48 19.05
C ASP A 94 -14.61 12.01 19.23
N ASP A 95 -13.83 12.79 18.49
CA ASP A 95 -13.88 14.26 18.50
C ASP A 95 -13.36 14.84 17.18
N PRO A 96 -14.25 15.18 16.22
CA PRO A 96 -13.85 15.69 14.91
C PRO A 96 -13.02 16.98 14.94
N GLU A 97 -13.26 17.86 15.91
CA GLU A 97 -12.56 19.15 15.96
C GLU A 97 -11.16 18.97 16.54
N ALA A 98 -11.01 18.14 17.57
CA ALA A 98 -9.70 17.78 18.12
C ALA A 98 -8.82 17.04 17.09
N HIS A 99 -9.44 16.23 16.22
CA HIS A 99 -8.74 15.39 15.24
C HIS A 99 -8.65 15.98 13.83
N LYS A 100 -9.03 17.26 13.65
CA LYS A 100 -9.15 17.89 12.33
C LYS A 100 -7.91 17.72 11.43
N GLU A 101 -6.71 17.95 11.96
CA GLU A 101 -5.46 17.82 11.20
C GLU A 101 -5.24 16.37 10.73
N LEU A 102 -5.58 15.39 11.57
CA LEU A 102 -5.42 13.97 11.26
C LEU A 102 -6.48 13.49 10.26
N LEU A 103 -7.72 13.95 10.41
CA LEU A 103 -8.81 13.70 9.47
C LEU A 103 -8.46 14.20 8.06
N GLU A 104 -7.89 15.40 7.93
CA GLU A 104 -7.45 15.94 6.64
C GLU A 104 -6.36 15.07 5.99
N LYS A 105 -5.35 14.66 6.77
CA LYS A 105 -4.25 13.80 6.27
C LYS A 105 -4.75 12.43 5.83
N ILE A 106 -5.50 11.74 6.69
CA ILE A 106 -6.03 10.39 6.39
C ILE A 106 -7.01 10.45 5.22
N THR A 107 -7.81 11.52 5.11
CA THR A 107 -8.70 11.72 3.96
C THR A 107 -7.92 11.82 2.65
N LYS A 108 -6.86 12.64 2.62
CA LYS A 108 -5.98 12.74 1.44
C LYS A 108 -5.41 11.37 1.07
N MET A 109 -4.81 10.67 2.03
CA MET A 109 -4.19 9.36 1.77
C MET A 109 -5.22 8.35 1.26
N ARG A 110 -6.42 8.31 1.85
CA ARG A 110 -7.53 7.46 1.40
C ARG A 110 -7.99 7.76 -0.03
N ASP A 111 -8.08 9.04 -0.39
CA ASP A 111 -8.48 9.44 -1.74
C ASP A 111 -7.39 9.09 -2.77
N ASP A 112 -6.11 9.21 -2.39
CA ASP A 112 -4.98 8.74 -3.19
C ASP A 112 -5.07 7.20 -3.42
N GLU A 113 -5.41 6.40 -2.40
CA GLU A 113 -5.55 4.93 -2.59
C GLU A 113 -6.70 4.54 -3.49
N LEU A 114 -7.83 5.26 -3.39
CA LEU A 114 -8.95 5.05 -4.30
C LEU A 114 -8.53 5.35 -5.74
N HIS A 115 -7.74 6.40 -5.95
CA HIS A 115 -7.17 6.71 -7.26
C HIS A 115 -6.20 5.61 -7.74
N HIS A 116 -5.31 5.12 -6.88
CA HIS A 116 -4.38 4.03 -7.19
C HIS A 116 -5.10 2.74 -7.56
N HIS A 117 -6.18 2.41 -6.83
CA HIS A 117 -7.06 1.29 -7.13
C HIS A 117 -7.72 1.44 -8.51
N GLU A 118 -8.25 2.62 -8.82
CA GLU A 118 -8.84 2.91 -10.15
C GLU A 118 -7.80 2.80 -11.27
N LEU A 119 -6.56 3.25 -11.05
CA LEU A 119 -5.45 3.04 -11.98
C LEU A 119 -5.18 1.54 -12.18
N GLY A 120 -5.18 0.76 -11.10
CA GLY A 120 -5.17 -0.71 -11.12
C GLY A 120 -6.16 -1.31 -12.12
N ILE A 121 -7.41 -0.88 -12.03
CA ILE A 121 -8.48 -1.33 -12.93
C ILE A 121 -8.23 -0.84 -14.36
N LYS A 122 -7.91 0.45 -14.52
CA LYS A 122 -7.68 1.11 -15.82
C LYS A 122 -6.56 0.44 -16.62
N TYR A 123 -5.51 -0.04 -15.94
CA TYR A 123 -4.36 -0.69 -16.55
C TYR A 123 -4.45 -2.23 -16.56
N ASP A 124 -5.68 -2.76 -16.63
CA ASP A 124 -5.99 -4.16 -16.87
C ASP A 124 -5.69 -5.14 -15.71
N GLY A 125 -5.57 -4.66 -14.47
CA GLY A 125 -5.37 -5.57 -13.32
C GLY A 125 -6.44 -6.67 -13.20
N LEU A 126 -7.69 -6.36 -13.56
CA LEU A 126 -8.79 -7.33 -13.54
C LEU A 126 -8.70 -8.41 -14.64
N LYS A 127 -7.82 -8.26 -15.64
CA LYS A 127 -7.58 -9.27 -16.68
C LYS A 127 -6.56 -10.33 -16.25
N SER A 128 -5.84 -10.11 -15.15
CA SER A 128 -4.94 -11.11 -14.57
C SER A 128 -5.71 -12.38 -14.20
N THR A 129 -5.12 -13.56 -14.46
CA THR A 129 -5.80 -14.83 -14.23
C THR A 129 -6.30 -14.94 -12.78
N ARG A 130 -7.56 -15.41 -12.66
CA ARG A 130 -8.52 -15.45 -11.54
C ARG A 130 -8.03 -15.75 -10.11
N SER A 131 -6.76 -16.14 -9.91
CA SER A 131 -6.19 -16.52 -8.61
C SER A 131 -5.62 -15.35 -7.80
N VAL A 132 -5.16 -14.27 -8.45
CA VAL A 132 -4.58 -13.10 -7.74
C VAL A 132 -5.68 -12.21 -7.15
N VAL A 133 -6.84 -12.15 -7.78
CA VAL A 133 -7.96 -11.25 -7.42
C VAL A 133 -8.80 -11.79 -6.23
N HIS A 134 -8.76 -13.11 -5.95
CA HIS A 134 -9.52 -13.71 -4.83
C HIS A 134 -8.87 -13.54 -3.45
N VAL A 135 -7.80 -12.76 -3.39
CA VAL A 135 -7.02 -12.44 -2.19
C VAL A 135 -7.79 -11.48 -1.26
N SER A 136 -8.59 -10.54 -1.79
CA SER A 136 -9.18 -9.46 -0.98
C SER A 136 -10.05 -9.93 0.21
N TYR A 137 -10.98 -10.87 0.00
CA TYR A 137 -11.87 -11.35 1.07
C TYR A 137 -11.18 -12.22 2.14
N ARG A 138 -10.11 -12.94 1.80
CA ARG A 138 -9.43 -13.84 2.74
C ARG A 138 -8.39 -13.09 3.60
N TYR A 139 -7.88 -11.97 3.12
CA TYR A 139 -6.89 -11.16 3.84
C TYR A 139 -7.53 -10.33 4.96
N HIS A 140 -8.80 -9.95 4.82
CA HIS A 140 -9.54 -9.26 5.86
C HIS A 140 -9.69 -10.07 7.16
N CYS A 141 -9.79 -11.41 7.06
CA CYS A 141 -9.78 -12.32 8.21
C CYS A 141 -8.38 -12.39 8.83
N VAL A 142 -7.35 -12.56 7.99
CA VAL A 142 -5.95 -12.72 8.41
C VAL A 142 -5.41 -11.45 9.08
N GLN A 143 -5.76 -10.25 8.60
CA GLN A 143 -5.28 -9.00 9.18
C GLN A 143 -5.84 -8.73 10.59
N ARG A 144 -7.12 -9.03 10.81
CA ARG A 144 -7.76 -8.92 12.13
C ARG A 144 -7.15 -9.91 13.15
N ASP A 145 -6.78 -11.10 12.67
CA ASP A 145 -6.08 -12.11 13.45
C ASP A 145 -4.63 -11.68 13.77
N ILE A 146 -3.90 -11.09 12.82
CA ILE A 146 -2.50 -10.64 13.01
C ILE A 146 -2.39 -9.48 14.01
N ILE A 147 -3.25 -8.46 13.90
CA ILE A 147 -3.30 -7.31 14.83
C ILE A 147 -3.47 -7.81 16.28
N THR A 148 -4.40 -8.76 16.47
CA THR A 148 -4.72 -9.34 17.77
C THR A 148 -3.62 -10.27 18.30
N ILE A 149 -3.01 -11.10 17.42
CA ILE A 149 -1.96 -12.05 17.79
C ILE A 149 -0.63 -11.35 18.12
N LEU A 150 -0.32 -10.24 17.45
CA LEU A 150 0.96 -9.54 17.58
C LEU A 150 0.91 -8.32 18.50
N TYR A 151 -0.24 -8.01 19.11
CA TYR A 151 -0.43 -6.82 19.95
C TYR A 151 0.01 -5.52 19.25
N ILE A 152 -0.31 -5.40 17.96
CA ILE A 152 -0.01 -4.20 17.17
C ILE A 152 -1.23 -3.30 17.26
N ASP A 153 -1.07 -2.06 17.73
CA ASP A 153 -2.15 -1.07 17.69
C ASP A 153 -2.45 -0.65 16.24
N GLU A 154 -3.63 -0.08 16.01
CA GLU A 154 -4.10 0.25 14.67
C GLU A 154 -3.17 1.23 13.92
N PHE A 155 -2.57 2.18 14.63
CA PHE A 155 -1.60 3.10 14.02
C PHE A 155 -0.34 2.36 13.55
N THR A 156 0.20 1.47 14.39
CA THR A 156 1.35 0.65 14.03
C THR A 156 1.01 -0.30 12.86
N CYS A 157 -0.23 -0.79 12.76
CA CYS A 157 -0.67 -1.57 11.62
C CYS A 157 -0.66 -0.74 10.32
N THR A 158 -1.24 0.46 10.34
CA THR A 158 -1.23 1.37 9.18
C THR A 158 0.18 1.73 8.76
N TYR A 159 1.07 2.04 9.71
CA TYR A 159 2.48 2.30 9.41
C TYR A 159 3.14 1.12 8.68
N VAL A 160 2.93 -0.11 9.17
CA VAL A 160 3.50 -1.32 8.54
C VAL A 160 2.93 -1.53 7.14
N LEU A 161 1.64 -1.29 6.92
CA LEU A 161 1.04 -1.42 5.57
C LEU A 161 1.64 -0.43 4.57
N ILE A 162 1.87 0.80 5.00
CA ILE A 162 2.47 1.87 4.19
C ILE A 162 3.94 1.53 3.91
N GLU A 163 4.71 1.13 4.92
CA GLU A 163 6.08 0.66 4.69
C GLU A 163 6.12 -0.54 3.71
N MET A 164 5.21 -1.50 3.86
CA MET A 164 5.08 -2.61 2.92
C MET A 164 4.75 -2.14 1.50
N LYS A 165 3.85 -1.17 1.35
CA LYS A 165 3.43 -0.62 0.06
C LYS A 165 4.55 0.17 -0.62
N ASP A 166 5.33 0.96 0.12
CA ASP A 166 6.58 1.58 -0.39
C ASP A 166 7.53 0.52 -0.95
N ARG A 167 7.80 -0.55 -0.19
CA ARG A 167 8.69 -1.65 -0.63
C ARG A 167 8.13 -2.41 -1.83
N PHE A 168 6.82 -2.57 -1.90
CA PHE A 168 6.11 -3.19 -3.02
C PHE A 168 6.28 -2.35 -4.30
N PHE A 169 6.00 -1.05 -4.25
CA PHE A 169 6.16 -0.18 -5.43
C PHE A 169 7.62 0.03 -5.82
N ALA A 170 8.54 0.08 -4.85
CA ALA A 170 9.97 0.12 -5.12
C ALA A 170 10.43 -1.13 -5.90
N SER A 171 9.94 -2.32 -5.55
CA SER A 171 10.36 -3.55 -6.26
C SER A 171 9.81 -3.64 -7.67
N ILE A 172 8.59 -3.13 -7.92
CA ILE A 172 8.03 -2.99 -9.28
C ILE A 172 8.80 -1.94 -10.09
N SER A 173 9.18 -0.81 -9.47
CA SER A 173 9.83 0.32 -10.14
C SER A 173 11.30 0.06 -10.49
N PHE A 174 12.03 -0.71 -9.68
CA PHE A 174 13.47 -0.94 -9.88
C PHE A 174 13.83 -2.27 -10.55
N HIS A 175 12.99 -3.30 -10.46
CA HIS A 175 13.42 -4.68 -10.75
C HIS A 175 12.52 -5.48 -11.71
N ALA A 176 11.54 -4.84 -12.36
CA ALA A 176 10.52 -5.58 -13.11
C ALA A 176 10.42 -5.29 -14.57
#